data_AF-A0A6I4Q780-F1
#
_entry.id   AF-A0A6I4Q780-F1
#
_cell.length_a   1.000
_cell.length_b   1.000
_cell.length_c   1.000
_cell.angle_alpha   90.00
_cell.angle_beta   90.00
_cell.angle_gamma   90.00
#
_symmetry.space_group_name_H-M   'P 1'
#
loop_
_entity.id
_entity.type
_entity.pdbx_description
1 polymer ?
#
loop_
_entity_poly.entity_id
_entity_poly.type
_entity_poly.pdbx_seq_one_letter_code
_entity_poly.pdbx_strand_id
1 'polypeptide(L)'
;GPSNIWNPSKGFLTQSTSPSSYDRNFPTTGSDGLYFDLDIGGIDGSQLSWTVNTSGSIRATVSWTRPRSGTFTDPWGSTVQADRWISDKSKNVTRVTLHGPKASSSQINSDNPSSLTRPSLPQTFELVGRDRSGNEVRYGFVLRQWFVNRTKSDTAY
;
A
#
# COMPACT_ATOMS: atom_id res chain seq x y z
N GLY A 1 2.56 -13.16 -1.05
CA GLY A 1 1.37 -13.62 -1.80
C GLY A 1 1.68 -14.93 -2.51
N PRO A 2 0.67 -15.60 -3.10
CA PRO A 2 0.88 -16.82 -3.88
C PRO A 2 1.80 -16.57 -5.09
N SER A 3 2.79 -17.43 -5.33
CA SER A 3 3.76 -17.25 -6.44
C SER A 3 3.15 -17.45 -7.82
N ASN A 4 2.06 -18.22 -7.92
CA ASN A 4 1.38 -18.51 -9.19
C ASN A 4 0.68 -17.30 -9.82
N ILE A 5 0.47 -16.22 -9.05
CA ILE A 5 -0.11 -14.95 -9.53
C ILE A 5 0.93 -13.84 -9.64
N TRP A 6 2.21 -14.16 -9.43
CA TRP A 6 3.31 -13.23 -9.59
C TRP A 6 3.76 -13.20 -11.05
N ASN A 7 3.92 -11.99 -11.58
CA ASN A 7 4.53 -11.73 -12.86
C ASN A 7 5.84 -10.94 -12.63
N PRO A 8 6.99 -11.37 -13.19
CA PRO A 8 8.28 -10.72 -12.94
C PRO A 8 8.35 -9.28 -13.46
N SER A 9 7.52 -8.91 -14.43
CA SER A 9 7.47 -7.55 -15.01
C SER A 9 6.38 -6.68 -14.40
N LYS A 10 5.28 -7.28 -13.91
CA LYS A 10 4.07 -6.55 -13.46
C LYS A 10 3.76 -6.69 -11.97
N GLY A 11 4.51 -7.52 -11.26
CA GLY A 11 4.24 -7.84 -9.86
C GLY A 11 3.04 -8.78 -9.68
N PHE A 12 2.30 -8.61 -8.59
CA PHE A 12 1.11 -9.42 -8.32
C PHE A 12 -0.06 -9.02 -9.23
N LEU A 13 -0.58 -9.97 -10.00
CA LEU A 13 -1.71 -9.72 -10.89
C LEU A 13 -3.03 -9.63 -10.12
N THR A 14 -3.86 -8.64 -10.46
CA THR A 14 -5.24 -8.56 -9.99
C THR A 14 -6.00 -9.82 -10.43
N GLN A 15 -6.65 -10.49 -9.47
CA GLN A 15 -7.42 -11.71 -9.71
C GLN A 15 -8.89 -11.42 -10.02
N SER A 16 -9.42 -10.31 -9.49
CA SER A 16 -10.82 -9.92 -9.68
C SER A 16 -11.04 -8.43 -9.48
N THR A 17 -11.90 -7.83 -10.30
CA THR A 17 -12.44 -6.47 -10.08
C THR A 17 -13.89 -6.50 -9.56
N SER A 18 -14.47 -7.69 -9.39
CA SER A 18 -15.79 -7.87 -8.77
C SER A 18 -15.68 -7.80 -7.23
N PRO A 19 -16.53 -6.99 -6.55
CA PRO A 19 -16.46 -6.82 -5.10
C PRO A 19 -16.55 -8.09 -4.25
N SER A 20 -17.36 -9.07 -4.68
CA SER A 20 -17.54 -10.36 -4.01
C SER A 20 -16.28 -11.24 -4.03
N SER A 21 -15.22 -10.82 -4.70
CA SER A 21 -14.01 -11.60 -4.95
C SER A 21 -12.72 -10.81 -4.71
N TYR A 22 -12.81 -9.65 -4.04
CA TYR A 22 -11.63 -8.85 -3.66
C TYR A 22 -10.70 -9.56 -2.68
N ASP A 23 -11.19 -10.59 -2.00
CA ASP A 23 -10.41 -11.40 -1.07
C ASP A 23 -9.37 -12.29 -1.75
N ARG A 24 -9.45 -12.44 -3.09
CA ARG A 24 -8.46 -13.12 -3.93
C ARG A 24 -7.28 -12.21 -4.35
N ASN A 25 -7.42 -10.89 -4.21
CA ASN A 25 -6.40 -9.94 -4.64
C ASN A 25 -5.30 -9.81 -3.58
N PHE A 26 -4.06 -9.59 -4.04
CA PHE A 26 -2.94 -9.20 -3.20
C PHE A 26 -2.84 -7.67 -3.17
N PRO A 27 -2.50 -7.03 -2.03
CA PRO A 27 -2.15 -7.61 -0.74
C PRO A 27 -3.35 -7.95 0.16
N THR A 28 -3.14 -8.92 1.06
CA THR A 28 -4.09 -9.27 2.14
C THR A 28 -3.62 -8.81 3.52
N THR A 29 -2.55 -8.01 3.57
CA THR A 29 -1.91 -7.51 4.79
C THR A 29 -1.52 -6.04 4.63
N GLY A 30 -1.48 -5.29 5.73
CA GLY A 30 -1.09 -3.87 5.69
C GLY A 30 -0.34 -3.40 6.94
N SER A 31 0.22 -2.20 6.85
CA SER A 31 0.72 -1.42 7.99
C SER A 31 0.60 0.06 7.66
N ASP A 32 0.68 0.92 8.67
CA ASP A 32 0.66 2.37 8.45
C ASP A 32 1.85 2.79 7.59
N GLY A 33 1.60 3.60 6.57
CA GLY A 33 2.61 4.07 5.61
C GLY A 33 3.08 3.02 4.59
N LEU A 34 2.61 1.78 4.66
CA LEU A 34 2.89 0.79 3.61
C LEU A 34 2.18 1.22 2.33
N TYR A 35 2.87 1.09 1.20
CA TYR A 35 2.31 1.42 -0.09
C TYR A 35 2.63 0.38 -1.15
N PHE A 36 1.84 0.41 -2.21
CA PHE A 36 2.05 -0.34 -3.44
C PHE A 36 1.60 0.51 -4.62
N ASP A 37 2.08 0.18 -5.82
CA ASP A 37 1.80 0.94 -7.03
C ASP A 37 0.91 0.12 -7.96
N LEU A 38 -0.09 0.77 -8.57
CA LEU A 38 -0.96 0.15 -9.58
C LEU A 38 -0.33 0.31 -10.97
N ASP A 39 -0.12 -0.81 -11.65
CA ASP A 39 0.17 -0.84 -13.09
C ASP A 39 -1.15 -0.88 -13.87
N ILE A 40 -1.54 0.25 -14.46
CA ILE A 40 -2.83 0.44 -15.12
C ILE A 40 -2.62 0.44 -16.63
N GLY A 41 -3.15 -0.59 -17.30
CA GLY A 41 -3.12 -0.69 -18.76
C GLY A 41 -4.41 -0.18 -19.41
N GLY A 42 -4.29 0.27 -20.67
CA GLY A 42 -5.43 0.63 -21.51
C GLY A 42 -5.97 2.05 -21.34
N ILE A 43 -5.58 2.76 -20.28
CA ILE A 43 -5.93 4.16 -20.02
C ILE A 43 -4.75 4.93 -19.43
N ASP A 44 -4.75 6.25 -19.60
CA ASP A 44 -3.75 7.14 -19.00
C ASP A 44 -4.06 7.36 -17.52
N GLY A 45 -3.29 6.71 -16.64
CA GLY A 45 -3.45 6.80 -15.18
C GLY A 45 -3.35 8.23 -14.62
N SER A 46 -2.70 9.16 -15.34
CA SER A 46 -2.60 10.57 -14.91
C SER A 46 -3.93 11.32 -15.00
N GLN A 47 -4.90 10.79 -15.76
CA GLN A 47 -6.23 11.38 -15.96
C GLN A 47 -7.25 10.90 -14.92
N LEU A 48 -6.89 9.89 -14.13
CA LEU A 48 -7.79 9.27 -13.16
C LEU A 48 -7.91 10.11 -11.89
N SER A 49 -9.14 10.43 -11.54
CA SER A 49 -9.53 10.91 -10.20
C SER A 49 -10.04 9.73 -9.37
N TRP A 50 -9.54 9.60 -8.15
CA TRP A 50 -9.75 8.41 -7.33
C TRP A 50 -10.72 8.66 -6.18
N THR A 51 -11.68 7.74 -6.04
CA THR A 51 -12.50 7.56 -4.83
C THR A 51 -12.03 6.32 -4.09
N VAL A 52 -11.90 6.41 -2.77
CA VAL A 52 -11.52 5.29 -1.90
C VAL A 52 -12.66 4.98 -0.94
N ASN A 53 -13.24 3.79 -1.08
CA ASN A 53 -14.31 3.29 -0.23
C ASN A 53 -13.72 2.28 0.76
N THR A 54 -13.71 2.59 2.05
CA THR A 54 -13.13 1.72 3.10
C THR A 54 -14.21 1.26 4.07
N SER A 55 -14.24 -0.03 4.40
CA SER A 55 -15.04 -0.55 5.51
C SER A 55 -14.20 -0.56 6.79
N GLY A 56 -14.43 0.38 7.71
CA GLY A 56 -13.79 0.39 9.03
C GLY A 56 -12.76 1.51 9.22
N SER A 57 -11.75 1.24 10.06
CA SER A 57 -10.80 2.25 10.55
C SER A 57 -9.52 2.39 9.73
N ILE A 58 -9.18 1.39 8.91
CA ILE A 58 -8.04 1.45 8.00
C ILE A 58 -8.45 2.25 6.77
N ARG A 59 -7.60 3.20 6.38
CA ARG A 59 -7.82 4.07 5.23
C ARG A 59 -6.76 3.83 4.17
N ALA A 60 -7.04 4.27 2.95
CA ALA A 60 -6.05 4.33 1.89
C ALA A 60 -6.12 5.67 1.16
N THR A 61 -5.00 6.10 0.60
CA THR A 61 -4.92 7.25 -0.30
C THR A 61 -4.30 6.81 -1.62
N VAL A 62 -4.86 7.26 -2.73
CA VAL A 62 -4.28 7.07 -4.06
C VAL A 62 -3.68 8.39 -4.54
N SER A 63 -2.44 8.35 -5.02
CA SER A 63 -1.72 9.55 -5.49
C SER A 63 -0.98 9.27 -6.78
N TRP A 64 -0.95 10.26 -7.68
CA TRP A 64 -0.11 10.25 -8.86
C TRP A 64 1.22 10.94 -8.52
N THR A 65 2.26 10.15 -8.25
CA THR A 65 3.48 10.67 -7.60
C THR A 65 4.76 10.10 -8.20
N ARG A 66 5.88 10.79 -8.02
CA ARG A 66 7.20 10.26 -8.39
C ARG A 66 7.61 9.11 -7.44
N PRO A 67 8.21 8.04 -7.96
CA PRO A 67 8.91 7.07 -7.15
C PRO A 67 9.94 7.76 -6.25
N ARG A 68 10.10 7.24 -5.04
CA ARG A 68 11.08 7.69 -4.06
C ARG A 68 12.49 7.34 -4.54
N SER A 69 13.39 8.31 -4.47
CA SER A 69 14.80 8.13 -4.86
C SER A 69 15.77 8.02 -3.68
N GLY A 70 15.30 8.30 -2.46
CA GLY A 70 16.12 8.21 -1.25
C GLY A 70 16.42 6.77 -0.82
N THR A 71 17.05 6.64 0.34
CA THR A 71 17.37 5.36 0.99
C THR A 71 16.72 5.27 2.37
N PHE A 72 16.59 4.05 2.88
CA PHE A 72 16.21 3.79 4.26
C PHE A 72 17.10 2.67 4.84
N THR A 73 17.24 2.66 6.16
CA THR A 73 17.93 1.58 6.87
C THR A 73 16.92 0.47 7.19
N ASP A 74 17.24 -0.76 6.81
CA ASP A 74 16.40 -1.91 7.12
C ASP A 74 16.63 -2.41 8.57
N PRO A 75 15.81 -3.37 9.06
CA PRO A 75 15.96 -3.89 10.42
C PRO A 75 17.30 -4.60 10.73
N TRP A 76 18.10 -4.91 9.71
CA TRP A 76 19.43 -5.50 9.85
C TRP A 76 20.56 -4.45 9.74
N GLY A 77 20.22 -3.17 9.64
CA GLY A 77 21.18 -2.07 9.53
C GLY A 77 21.66 -1.81 8.10
N SER A 78 21.09 -2.47 7.09
CA SER A 78 21.52 -2.28 5.70
C SER A 78 20.87 -1.05 5.08
N THR A 79 21.62 -0.29 4.28
CA THR A 79 21.06 0.79 3.46
C THR A 79 20.36 0.22 2.24
N VAL A 80 19.06 0.47 2.12
CA VAL A 80 18.21 0.00 1.03
C VAL A 80 17.68 1.20 0.25
N GLN A 81 17.78 1.14 -1.08
CA GLN A 81 17.17 2.14 -1.95
C GLN A 81 15.63 2.02 -1.92
N ALA A 82 14.95 3.14 -1.70
CA ALA A 82 13.50 3.20 -1.82
C ALA A 82 13.07 2.91 -3.26
N ASP A 83 11.92 2.26 -3.45
CA ASP A 83 11.33 1.97 -4.76
C ASP A 83 12.30 1.30 -5.75
N ARG A 84 13.20 0.44 -5.24
CA ARG A 84 14.21 -0.25 -6.08
C ARG A 84 13.63 -1.15 -7.17
N TRP A 85 12.33 -1.47 -7.10
CA TRP A 85 11.61 -2.23 -8.12
C TRP A 85 11.22 -1.37 -9.33
N ILE A 86 11.42 -0.06 -9.28
CA ILE A 86 11.12 0.87 -10.37
C ILE A 86 12.44 1.38 -10.97
N SER A 87 12.73 0.93 -12.18
CA SER A 87 13.95 1.33 -12.91
C SER A 87 13.89 2.77 -13.40
N ASP A 88 12.77 3.18 -14.01
CA ASP A 88 12.56 4.52 -14.53
C ASP A 88 11.78 5.39 -13.53
N LYS A 89 12.52 6.08 -12.66
CA LYS A 89 11.94 7.02 -11.67
C LYS A 89 11.62 8.40 -12.28
N SER A 90 11.80 8.57 -13.59
CA SER A 90 11.43 9.80 -14.29
C SER A 90 9.91 9.91 -14.55
N LYS A 91 9.17 8.82 -14.33
CA LYS A 91 7.72 8.75 -14.53
C LYS A 91 6.99 8.65 -13.20
N ASN A 92 5.80 9.22 -13.15
CA ASN A 92 4.94 9.07 -11.99
C ASN A 92 4.29 7.67 -11.98
N VAL A 93 3.86 7.25 -10.80
CA VAL A 93 3.12 6.02 -10.54
C VAL A 93 1.83 6.32 -9.79
N THR A 94 0.84 5.45 -9.96
CA THR A 94 -0.39 5.46 -9.17
C THR A 94 -0.14 4.71 -7.86
N ARG A 95 0.23 5.46 -6.82
CA ARG A 95 0.60 4.90 -5.52
C ARG A 95 -0.59 4.85 -4.57
N VAL A 96 -0.86 3.67 -4.04
CA VAL A 96 -1.82 3.43 -2.94
C VAL A 96 -1.04 3.34 -1.65
N THR A 97 -1.33 4.22 -0.69
CA THR A 97 -0.72 4.20 0.66
C THR A 97 -1.78 3.88 1.70
N LEU A 98 -1.49 2.93 2.59
CA LEU A 98 -2.36 2.49 3.67
C LEU A 98 -2.09 3.32 4.93
N HIS A 99 -3.16 3.63 5.65
CA HIS A 99 -3.14 4.42 6.88
C HIS A 99 -3.96 3.71 7.95
N GLY A 100 -3.46 3.68 9.18
CA GLY A 100 -4.15 3.02 10.27
C GLY A 100 -3.39 3.08 11.59
N PRO A 101 -3.73 2.18 12.53
CA PRO A 101 -3.07 2.15 13.82
C PRO A 101 -1.55 1.92 13.70
N LYS A 102 -0.77 2.77 14.36
CA LYS A 102 0.70 2.72 14.38
C LYS A 102 1.23 2.99 15.78
N ALA A 103 2.42 2.47 16.08
CA ALA A 103 3.05 2.72 17.37
C ALA A 103 3.38 4.22 17.51
N SER A 104 3.08 4.78 18.67
CA SER A 104 3.59 6.11 19.05
C SER A 104 5.09 6.05 19.34
N SER A 105 5.75 7.21 19.39
CA SER A 105 7.16 7.29 19.81
C SER A 105 7.40 6.69 21.20
N SER A 106 6.43 6.84 22.13
CA SER A 106 6.51 6.22 23.46
C SER A 106 6.42 4.69 23.41
N GLN A 107 5.57 4.12 22.55
CA GLN A 107 5.46 2.67 22.36
C GLN A 107 6.68 2.08 21.63
N ILE A 108 7.32 2.84 20.75
CA ILE A 108 8.57 2.45 20.08
C ILE A 108 9.73 2.38 21.09
N ASN A 109 9.82 3.35 22.00
CA ASN A 109 10.94 3.47 22.93
C ASN A 109 10.80 2.66 24.23
N SER A 110 9.63 2.09 24.52
CA SER A 110 9.40 1.26 25.71
C SER A 110 9.68 -0.22 25.44
N ASP A 111 10.35 -0.91 26.36
CA ASP A 111 10.49 -2.37 26.29
C ASP A 111 9.14 -3.08 26.55
N ASN A 112 8.24 -2.42 27.30
CA ASN A 112 6.90 -2.90 27.64
C ASN A 112 5.85 -1.85 27.23
N PRO A 113 5.45 -1.79 25.95
CA PRO A 113 4.54 -0.76 25.46
C PRO A 113 3.12 -0.99 25.97
N SER A 114 2.36 0.10 26.09
CA SER A 114 0.90 0.01 26.26
C SER A 114 0.24 -0.62 25.03
N SER A 115 -0.96 -1.16 25.22
CA SER A 115 -1.74 -1.75 24.14
C SER A 115 -2.10 -0.72 23.06
N LEU A 116 -2.27 -1.20 21.83
CA LEU A 116 -2.66 -0.40 20.69
C LEU A 116 -4.03 -0.85 20.20
N THR A 117 -4.87 0.11 19.81
CA THR A 117 -6.22 -0.16 19.29
C THR A 117 -6.12 -1.08 18.08
N ARG A 118 -6.56 -2.33 18.25
CA ARG A 118 -6.55 -3.33 17.20
C ARG A 118 -7.68 -3.02 16.20
N PRO A 119 -7.38 -2.86 14.90
CA PRO A 119 -8.44 -2.72 13.91
C PRO A 119 -9.25 -4.03 13.84
N SER A 120 -10.58 -3.93 13.74
CA SER A 120 -11.42 -5.09 13.43
C SER A 120 -11.07 -5.57 12.02
N LEU A 121 -10.75 -6.84 11.83
CA LEU A 121 -10.36 -7.43 10.55
C LEU A 121 -11.25 -8.66 10.27
N PRO A 122 -11.55 -8.98 9.00
CA PRO A 122 -11.03 -8.34 7.79
C PRO A 122 -11.63 -6.95 7.49
N GLN A 123 -10.88 -6.09 6.80
CA GLN A 123 -11.40 -4.83 6.24
C GLN A 123 -11.18 -4.80 4.74
N THR A 124 -12.23 -4.38 4.02
CA THR A 124 -12.20 -4.18 2.58
C THR A 124 -11.95 -2.71 2.27
N PHE A 125 -11.12 -2.44 1.28
CA PHE A 125 -11.13 -1.13 0.63
C PHE A 125 -11.17 -1.29 -0.88
N GLU A 126 -11.97 -0.45 -1.53
CA GLU A 126 -12.17 -0.37 -2.97
C GLU A 126 -11.70 0.99 -3.48
N LEU A 127 -10.91 0.95 -4.55
CA LEU A 127 -10.40 2.08 -5.29
C LEU A 127 -11.18 2.17 -6.59
N VAL A 128 -11.83 3.31 -6.83
CA VAL A 128 -12.54 3.59 -8.07
C VAL A 128 -11.88 4.79 -8.73
N GLY A 129 -11.23 4.56 -9.86
CA GLY A 129 -10.59 5.60 -10.67
C GLY A 129 -11.48 5.96 -11.85
N ARG A 130 -11.75 7.26 -12.05
CA ARG A 130 -12.55 7.76 -13.18
C ARG A 130 -11.81 8.86 -13.94
N ASP A 131 -11.87 8.84 -15.25
CA ASP A 131 -11.44 9.97 -16.08
C ASP A 131 -12.61 10.83 -16.55
N ARG A 132 -12.30 11.91 -17.29
CA ARG A 132 -13.31 12.84 -17.82
C ARG A 132 -14.09 12.29 -19.02
N SER A 133 -13.56 11.26 -19.67
CA SER A 133 -14.20 10.59 -20.81
C SER A 133 -15.23 9.55 -20.37
N GLY A 134 -15.36 9.33 -19.05
CA GLY A 134 -16.28 8.34 -18.47
C GLY A 134 -15.68 6.94 -18.35
N ASN A 135 -14.38 6.76 -18.59
CA ASN A 135 -13.72 5.49 -18.32
C ASN A 135 -13.59 5.29 -16.80
N GLU A 136 -13.76 4.04 -16.37
CA GLU A 136 -13.68 3.67 -14.96
C GLU A 136 -12.83 2.41 -14.79
N VAL A 137 -11.98 2.41 -13.77
CA VAL A 137 -11.27 1.24 -13.27
C VAL A 137 -11.57 1.01 -11.81
N ARG A 138 -11.62 -0.27 -11.41
CA ARG A 138 -11.87 -0.69 -10.03
C ARG A 138 -10.82 -1.68 -9.56
N TYR A 139 -10.35 -1.47 -8.34
CA TYR A 139 -9.47 -2.40 -7.64
C TYR A 139 -9.96 -2.50 -6.20
N GLY A 140 -10.03 -3.71 -5.65
CA GLY A 140 -10.39 -3.86 -4.25
C GLY A 140 -9.58 -4.96 -3.59
N PHE A 141 -9.43 -4.80 -2.27
CA PHE A 141 -8.52 -5.60 -1.46
C PHE A 141 -9.17 -5.90 -0.13
N VAL A 142 -8.87 -7.06 0.44
CA VAL A 142 -9.32 -7.47 1.77
C VAL A 142 -8.11 -7.68 2.67
N LEU A 143 -7.88 -6.74 3.59
CA LEU A 143 -6.84 -6.86 4.60
C LEU A 143 -7.32 -7.80 5.70
N ARG A 144 -6.57 -8.87 5.92
CA ARG A 144 -6.81 -9.89 6.96
C ARG A 144 -5.85 -9.75 8.14
N GLN A 145 -4.71 -9.08 7.93
CA GLN A 145 -3.72 -8.82 8.97
C GLN A 145 -3.23 -7.37 8.90
N TRP A 146 -2.96 -6.78 10.06
CA TRP A 146 -2.37 -5.46 10.20
C TRP A 146 -1.15 -5.54 11.09
N PHE A 147 -0.01 -5.08 10.56
CA PHE A 147 1.26 -5.06 11.26
C PHE A 147 1.55 -3.66 11.81
N VAL A 148 2.16 -3.62 12.99
CA VAL A 148 2.65 -2.40 13.61
C VAL A 148 4.16 -2.53 13.76
N ASN A 149 4.89 -1.67 13.08
CA ASN A 149 6.34 -1.60 13.20
C ASN A 149 6.71 -0.80 14.46
N ARG A 150 7.68 -1.30 15.23
CA ARG A 150 8.26 -0.66 16.43
C ARG A 150 9.79 -0.49 16.32
N THR A 151 10.32 -0.52 15.11
CA THR A 151 11.75 -0.31 14.86
C THR A 151 12.10 1.12 15.29
N LYS A 152 13.12 1.25 16.14
CA LYS A 152 13.70 2.55 16.49
C LYS A 152 14.36 3.10 15.23
N SER A 153 13.95 4.30 14.80
CA SER A 153 14.75 5.01 13.81
C SER A 153 16.06 5.38 14.49
N ASP A 154 17.16 4.75 14.11
CA ASP A 154 18.48 5.32 14.37
C ASP A 154 18.56 6.61 13.53
N THR A 155 18.18 7.73 14.14
CA THR A 155 18.75 9.01 13.74
C THR A 155 20.23 8.91 14.07
N ALA A 156 21.03 8.43 13.10
CA ALA A 156 22.46 8.66 13.11
C ALA A 156 22.70 10.19 13.14
N TYR A 157 23.57 10.58 14.05
CA TYR A 157 23.97 11.95 14.41
C TYR A 157 24.19 12.90 13.23
#